data_AF-A0A7C7JXY4-F1
#
_entry.id   AF-A0A7C7JXY4-F1
#
_cell.length_a   1.000
_cell.length_b   1.000
_cell.length_c   1.000
_cell.angle_alpha   90.00
_cell.angle_beta   90.00
_cell.angle_gamma   90.00
#
_symmetry.space_group_name_H-M   'P 1'
#
loop_
_entity.id
_entity.type
_entity.pdbx_description
1 polymer ?
#
loop_
_entity_poly.entity_id
_entity_poly.type
_entity_poly.pdbx_seq_one_letter_code
_entity_poly.pdbx_strand_id
1 'polypeptide(L)'
;MESMYFTEEHQLFRNSLRDFLQKEVVPHIEKWEKTGTIERFIWNKFGEMGFLGISYPEKYGGLDLDIFYMIILLEELQCINSAGFAAAIWAHTYLAMTHLNAEGSEAIKEKYLSASIAGDMIGCLCITEPF
;
A
#
# COMPACT_ATOMS: atom_id res chain seq x y z
N MET A 1 11.40 -8.52 17.32
CA MET A 1 12.72 -7.87 17.45
C MET A 1 12.46 -6.57 18.18
N GLU A 2 12.90 -6.41 19.43
CA GLU A 2 12.81 -5.11 20.09
C GLU A 2 13.83 -4.18 19.44
N SER A 3 13.32 -3.06 18.93
CA SER A 3 14.08 -2.04 18.22
C SER A 3 13.72 -0.71 18.85
N MET A 4 14.71 0.14 19.11
CA MET A 4 14.47 1.49 19.64
C MET A 4 13.63 2.38 18.70
N TYR A 5 13.41 1.94 17.46
CA TYR A 5 12.63 2.65 16.45
C TYR A 5 11.16 2.24 16.39
N PHE A 6 10.78 1.08 16.95
CA PHE A 6 9.40 0.60 16.93
C PHE A 6 8.75 0.75 18.31
N THR A 7 7.66 1.53 18.38
CA THR A 7 6.84 1.71 19.58
C THR A 7 5.86 0.55 19.73
N GLU A 8 5.10 0.52 20.82
CA GLU A 8 4.01 -0.45 20.99
C GLU A 8 2.94 -0.31 19.89
N GLU A 9 2.61 0.92 19.49
CA GLU A 9 1.66 1.19 18.40
C GLU A 9 2.17 0.63 17.06
N HIS A 10 3.47 0.79 16.77
CA HIS A 10 4.12 0.17 15.62
C HIS A 10 3.96 -1.36 15.64
N GLN A 11 4.13 -2.00 16.80
CA GLN A 11 3.97 -3.46 16.91
C GLN A 11 2.51 -3.90 16.77
N LEU A 12 1.56 -3.13 17.32
CA LEU A 12 0.14 -3.39 17.15
C LEU A 12 -0.27 -3.31 15.67
N PHE A 13 0.18 -2.26 14.97
CA PHE A 13 -0.04 -2.12 13.53
C PHE A 13 0.56 -3.29 12.76
N ARG A 14 1.79 -3.69 13.06
CA ARG A 14 2.45 -4.84 12.44
C ARG A 14 1.63 -6.12 12.59
N ASN A 15 1.16 -6.42 13.80
CA ASN A 15 0.36 -7.61 14.05
C ASN A 15 -0.97 -7.55 13.29
N SER A 16 -1.64 -6.39 13.31
CA SER A 16 -2.90 -6.20 12.57
C SER A 16 -2.72 -6.39 11.07
N LEU A 17 -1.65 -5.83 10.49
CA LEU A 17 -1.32 -6.00 9.08
C LEU A 17 -1.02 -7.46 8.76
N ARG A 18 -0.21 -8.13 9.58
CA ARG A 18 0.11 -9.55 9.41
C ARG A 18 -1.15 -10.42 9.40
N ASP A 19 -2.03 -10.24 10.36
CA ASP A 19 -3.27 -11.01 10.47
C ASP A 19 -4.18 -10.75 9.26
N PHE A 20 -4.28 -9.50 8.82
CA PHE A 20 -4.99 -9.14 7.60
C PHE A 20 -4.41 -9.84 6.37
N LEU A 21 -3.09 -9.81 6.19
CA LEU A 21 -2.43 -10.45 5.05
C LEU A 21 -2.65 -11.97 5.04
N GLN A 22 -2.52 -12.63 6.20
CA GLN A 22 -2.76 -14.08 6.30
C GLN A 22 -4.21 -14.47 5.99
N LYS A 23 -5.16 -13.62 6.38
CA LYS A 23 -6.59 -13.91 6.19
C LYS A 23 -7.10 -13.55 4.79
N GLU A 24 -6.67 -12.42 4.24
CA GLU A 24 -7.30 -11.80 3.07
C GLU A 24 -6.43 -11.88 1.81
N VAL A 25 -5.11 -12.05 1.95
CA VAL A 25 -4.16 -12.08 0.82
C VAL A 25 -3.67 -13.50 0.55
N VAL A 26 -3.09 -14.16 1.57
CA VAL A 26 -2.44 -15.47 1.43
C VAL A 26 -3.31 -16.54 0.74
N PRO A 27 -4.63 -16.65 1.01
CA PRO A 27 -5.48 -17.63 0.34
C PRO A 27 -5.60 -17.45 -1.19
N HIS A 28 -5.25 -16.27 -1.71
CA HIS A 28 -5.42 -15.90 -3.12
C HIS A 28 -4.10 -15.87 -3.91
N ILE A 29 -2.95 -15.90 -3.23
CA ILE A 29 -1.63 -15.72 -3.85
C ILE A 29 -1.39 -16.71 -4.99
N GLU A 30 -1.61 -18.00 -4.78
CA GLU A 30 -1.35 -19.03 -5.81
C GLU A 30 -2.15 -18.77 -7.09
N LYS A 31 -3.40 -18.31 -6.96
CA LYS A 31 -4.25 -17.93 -8.09
C LYS A 31 -3.70 -16.71 -8.80
N TRP A 32 -3.32 -15.66 -8.07
CA TRP A 32 -2.82 -14.42 -8.66
C TRP A 32 -1.48 -14.61 -9.36
N GLU A 33 -0.57 -15.39 -8.79
CA GLU A 33 0.70 -15.75 -9.41
C GLU A 33 0.49 -16.55 -10.71
N LYS A 34 -0.41 -17.54 -10.69
CA LYS A 34 -0.72 -18.36 -11.87
C LYS A 34 -1.38 -17.56 -13.01
N THR A 35 -2.21 -16.57 -12.66
CA THR A 35 -2.99 -15.78 -13.64
C THR A 35 -2.34 -14.46 -14.01
N GLY A 36 -1.32 -14.02 -13.28
CA GLY A 36 -0.72 -12.69 -13.40
C GLY A 36 -1.68 -11.55 -13.08
N THR A 37 -2.81 -11.83 -12.40
CA THR A 37 -3.88 -10.85 -12.17
C THR A 37 -4.27 -10.82 -10.70
N ILE A 38 -4.12 -9.65 -10.07
CA ILE A 38 -4.59 -9.40 -8.71
C ILE A 38 -6.05 -8.98 -8.76
N GLU A 39 -6.90 -9.63 -7.97
CA GLU A 39 -8.33 -9.35 -7.96
C GLU A 39 -8.65 -8.00 -7.32
N ARG A 40 -9.66 -7.30 -7.87
CA ARG A 40 -9.90 -5.90 -7.49
C ARG A 40 -10.27 -5.71 -6.01
N PHE A 41 -10.97 -6.68 -5.41
CA PHE A 41 -11.47 -6.55 -4.04
C PHE A 41 -10.36 -6.26 -3.02
N ILE A 42 -9.14 -6.76 -3.25
CA ILE A 42 -8.07 -6.61 -2.27
C ILE A 42 -7.61 -5.16 -2.15
N TRP A 43 -7.62 -4.40 -3.26
CA TRP A 43 -7.25 -2.98 -3.25
C TRP A 43 -8.20 -2.17 -2.39
N ASN A 44 -9.51 -2.41 -2.53
CA ASN A 44 -10.52 -1.75 -1.71
C ASN A 44 -10.35 -2.12 -0.23
N LYS A 45 -10.08 -3.40 0.10
CA LYS A 45 -9.81 -3.81 1.49
C LYS A 45 -8.56 -3.13 2.08
N PHE A 46 -7.50 -2.99 1.29
CA PHE A 46 -6.31 -2.24 1.71
C PHE A 46 -6.62 -0.77 1.97
N GLY A 47 -7.46 -0.15 1.14
CA GLY A 47 -7.93 1.22 1.33
C GLY A 47 -8.80 1.38 2.58
N GLU A 48 -9.77 0.49 2.78
CA GLU A 48 -10.64 0.45 3.99
C GLU A 48 -9.84 0.32 5.29
N MET A 49 -8.75 -0.45 5.25
CA MET A 49 -7.85 -0.62 6.40
C MET A 49 -6.82 0.52 6.54
N GLY A 50 -6.79 1.48 5.61
CA GLY A 50 -5.85 2.60 5.60
C GLY A 50 -4.42 2.25 5.17
N PHE A 51 -4.16 1.02 4.71
CA PHE A 51 -2.81 0.55 4.36
C PHE A 51 -2.24 1.22 3.11
N LEU A 52 -3.07 1.73 2.21
CA LEU A 52 -2.62 2.50 1.04
C LEU A 52 -2.25 3.96 1.39
N GLY A 53 -2.79 4.46 2.51
CA GLY A 53 -2.73 5.87 2.91
C GLY A 53 -1.77 6.18 4.05
N ILE A 54 -0.91 5.24 4.47
CA ILE A 54 -0.10 5.32 5.71
C ILE A 54 0.57 6.68 5.90
N SER A 55 1.36 7.13 4.94
CA SER A 55 2.14 8.38 5.03
C SER A 55 1.51 9.55 4.28
N TYR A 56 0.26 9.41 3.84
CA TYR A 56 -0.45 10.43 3.08
C TYR A 56 -1.27 11.35 3.99
N PRO A 57 -1.48 12.62 3.61
CA PRO A 57 -2.21 13.56 4.44
C PRO A 57 -3.66 13.12 4.70
N GLU A 58 -4.14 13.32 5.94
CA GLU A 58 -5.53 13.02 6.33
C GLU A 58 -6.58 13.73 5.47
N LYS A 59 -6.26 14.93 4.96
CA LYS A 59 -7.13 15.67 4.02
C LYS A 59 -7.56 14.83 2.81
N TYR A 60 -6.69 13.94 2.35
CA TYR A 60 -6.95 13.06 1.22
C TYR A 60 -7.41 11.66 1.62
N GLY A 61 -7.62 11.41 2.92
CA GLY A 61 -8.00 10.10 3.47
C GLY A 61 -6.81 9.23 3.92
N GLY A 62 -5.60 9.79 3.99
CA GLY A 62 -4.44 9.10 4.56
C GLY A 62 -4.39 9.15 6.08
N LEU A 63 -3.30 8.64 6.66
CA LEU A 63 -3.12 8.53 8.12
C LEU A 63 -2.03 9.45 8.67
N ASP A 64 -1.27 10.13 7.81
CA ASP A 64 -0.15 11.03 8.18
C ASP A 64 0.85 10.41 9.19
N LEU A 65 1.07 9.09 9.07
CA LEU A 65 1.95 8.32 9.94
C LEU A 65 3.41 8.40 9.50
N ASP A 66 4.30 8.08 10.45
CA ASP A 66 5.74 8.13 10.21
C ASP A 66 6.26 7.00 9.30
N ILE A 67 7.54 7.10 8.96
CA ILE A 67 8.24 6.16 8.06
C ILE A 67 8.33 4.73 8.62
N PHE A 68 8.24 4.53 9.94
CA PHE A 68 8.35 3.20 10.53
C PHE A 68 7.10 2.35 10.26
N TYR A 69 5.91 2.96 10.15
CA TYR A 69 4.73 2.28 9.64
C TYR A 69 4.89 1.83 8.18
N MET A 70 5.51 2.66 7.34
CA MET A 70 5.82 2.28 5.95
C MET A 70 6.80 1.11 5.88
N ILE A 71 7.84 1.11 6.75
CA ILE A 71 8.80 0.01 6.85
C ILE A 71 8.09 -1.29 7.26
N ILE A 72 7.17 -1.22 8.24
CA ILE A 72 6.37 -2.38 8.64
C ILE A 72 5.55 -2.91 7.46
N LEU A 73 4.89 -2.05 6.68
CA LEU A 73 4.14 -2.48 5.51
C LEU A 73 5.03 -3.27 4.54
N LEU A 74 6.22 -2.73 4.23
CA LEU A 74 7.16 -3.37 3.33
C LEU A 74 7.65 -4.72 3.88
N GLU A 75 8.02 -4.81 5.15
CA GLU A 75 8.50 -6.05 5.76
C GLU A 75 7.42 -7.14 5.76
N GLU A 76 6.20 -6.83 6.21
CA GLU A 76 5.13 -7.84 6.30
C GLU A 76 4.63 -8.28 4.91
N LEU A 77 4.66 -7.40 3.90
CA LEU A 77 4.39 -7.78 2.51
C LEU A 77 5.41 -8.78 1.95
N GLN A 78 6.66 -8.78 2.42
CA GLN A 78 7.64 -9.79 2.00
C GLN A 78 7.41 -11.15 2.69
N CYS A 79 6.81 -11.16 3.88
CA CYS A 79 6.57 -12.39 4.64
C CYS A 79 5.51 -13.33 4.01
N ILE A 80 4.71 -12.86 3.06
CA ILE A 80 3.67 -13.68 2.40
C ILE A 80 4.18 -14.47 1.18
N ASN A 81 5.47 -14.37 0.84
CA ASN A 81 6.10 -15.10 -0.28
C ASN A 81 5.46 -14.85 -1.67
N SER A 82 4.93 -13.65 -1.91
CA SER A 82 4.49 -13.20 -3.24
C SER A 82 5.18 -11.89 -3.60
N ALA A 83 6.27 -12.01 -4.35
CA ALA A 83 7.00 -10.84 -4.82
C ALA A 83 6.14 -10.01 -5.80
N GLY A 84 5.30 -10.64 -6.63
CA GLY A 84 4.42 -9.94 -7.57
C GLY A 84 3.36 -9.11 -6.87
N PHE A 85 2.72 -9.65 -5.83
CA PHE A 85 1.73 -8.91 -5.04
C PHE A 85 2.36 -7.77 -4.25
N ALA A 86 3.45 -8.04 -3.51
CA ALA A 86 4.21 -6.99 -2.84
C ALA A 86 4.63 -5.91 -3.85
N ALA A 87 5.01 -6.36 -5.06
CA ALA A 87 5.42 -5.49 -6.13
C ALA A 87 4.29 -4.64 -6.76
N ALA A 88 3.03 -5.00 -6.55
CA ALA A 88 1.91 -4.18 -6.99
C ALA A 88 1.60 -3.09 -5.95
N ILE A 89 1.58 -3.45 -4.67
CA ILE A 89 1.21 -2.52 -3.58
C ILE A 89 2.21 -1.37 -3.47
N TRP A 90 3.51 -1.65 -3.37
CA TRP A 90 4.56 -0.60 -3.28
C TRP A 90 4.61 0.31 -4.53
N ALA A 91 4.25 -0.18 -5.72
CA ALA A 91 4.30 0.59 -6.96
C ALA A 91 3.14 1.58 -6.99
N HIS A 92 1.99 1.15 -6.50
CA HIS A 92 0.87 2.04 -6.29
C HIS A 92 1.17 3.10 -5.22
N THR A 93 1.55 2.67 -4.01
CA THR A 93 1.66 3.55 -2.85
C THR A 93 2.91 4.41 -2.84
N TYR A 94 4.03 3.96 -3.42
CA TYR A 94 5.32 4.65 -3.29
C TYR A 94 5.93 5.11 -4.60
N LEU A 95 5.47 4.61 -5.75
CA LEU A 95 5.86 5.15 -7.06
C LEU A 95 4.81 6.11 -7.59
N ALA A 96 3.57 5.63 -7.79
CA ALA A 96 2.53 6.44 -8.41
C ALA A 96 2.02 7.57 -7.49
N MET A 97 1.58 7.23 -6.28
CA MET A 97 0.96 8.19 -5.38
C MET A 97 1.93 9.24 -4.83
N THR A 98 3.23 8.92 -4.70
CA THR A 98 4.24 9.85 -4.18
C THR A 98 4.35 11.09 -5.07
N HIS A 99 4.49 10.89 -6.38
CA HIS A 99 4.57 11.99 -7.34
C HIS A 99 3.23 12.74 -7.46
N LEU A 100 2.12 12.01 -7.37
CA LEU A 100 0.78 12.62 -7.37
C LEU A 100 0.58 13.56 -6.18
N ASN A 101 1.02 13.15 -4.99
CA ASN A 101 0.92 13.95 -3.77
C ASN A 101 1.92 15.10 -3.75
N ALA A 102 3.13 14.91 -4.28
CA ALA A 102 4.14 15.98 -4.33
C ALA A 102 3.76 17.06 -5.36
N GLU A 103 3.47 16.66 -6.59
CA GLU A 103 3.42 17.57 -7.76
C GLU A 103 2.00 17.87 -8.27
N GLY A 104 1.00 17.13 -7.80
CA GLY A 104 -0.39 17.36 -8.20
C GLY A 104 -0.88 18.76 -7.82
N SER A 105 -1.76 19.35 -8.63
CA SER A 105 -2.58 20.46 -8.14
C SER A 105 -3.62 19.96 -7.13
N GLU A 106 -4.20 20.85 -6.34
CA GLU A 106 -5.25 20.48 -5.36
C GLU A 106 -6.41 19.72 -6.01
N ALA A 107 -6.87 20.16 -7.19
CA ALA A 107 -7.93 19.48 -7.93
C ALA A 107 -7.52 18.07 -8.41
N ILE A 108 -6.23 17.88 -8.73
CA ILE A 108 -5.68 16.57 -9.10
C ILE A 108 -5.58 15.66 -7.88
N LYS A 109 -5.10 16.16 -6.74
CA LYS A 109 -4.99 15.37 -5.51
C LYS A 109 -6.37 14.95 -5.01
N GLU A 110 -7.33 15.88 -4.93
CA GLU A 110 -8.69 15.58 -4.49
C GLU A 110 -9.35 14.48 -5.34
N LYS A 111 -9.16 14.54 -6.67
CA LYS A 111 -9.78 13.58 -7.58
C LYS A 111 -9.08 12.23 -7.61
N TYR A 112 -7.75 12.22 -7.68
CA TYR A 112 -6.97 11.02 -8.00
C TYR A 112 -6.25 10.45 -6.77
N LEU A 113 -5.73 11.29 -5.87
CA LEU A 113 -5.02 10.81 -4.69
C LEU A 113 -5.99 10.22 -3.67
N SER A 114 -7.11 10.89 -3.39
CA SER A 114 -8.13 10.37 -2.47
C SER A 114 -8.72 9.04 -2.97
N ALA A 115 -9.04 8.95 -4.26
CA ALA A 115 -9.52 7.70 -4.85
C ALA A 115 -8.44 6.60 -4.86
N SER A 116 -7.16 6.96 -4.98
CA SER A 116 -6.04 6.01 -4.87
C SER A 116 -5.89 5.47 -3.45
N ILE A 117 -5.94 6.35 -2.45
CA ILE A 117 -5.88 5.96 -1.04
C ILE A 117 -7.05 5.02 -0.67
N ALA A 118 -8.25 5.29 -1.19
CA ALA A 118 -9.42 4.42 -0.99
C ALA A 118 -9.33 3.07 -1.71
N GLY A 119 -8.37 2.87 -2.62
CA GLY A 119 -8.27 1.67 -3.46
C GLY A 119 -9.22 1.69 -4.67
N ASP A 120 -9.92 2.79 -4.93
CA ASP A 120 -10.84 3.02 -6.06
C ASP A 120 -10.11 3.38 -7.37
N MET A 121 -8.86 3.83 -7.29
CA MET A 121 -7.99 3.99 -8.45
C MET A 121 -6.63 3.35 -8.18
N ILE A 122 -6.12 2.59 -9.14
CA ILE A 122 -4.79 1.96 -9.03
C ILE A 122 -3.85 2.71 -9.96
N GLY A 123 -2.84 3.32 -9.37
CA GLY A 123 -1.80 4.07 -10.08
C GLY A 123 -0.60 3.20 -10.47
N CYS A 124 0.10 3.64 -11.52
CA CYS A 124 1.41 3.12 -11.93
C CYS A 124 2.32 4.28 -12.31
N LEU A 125 3.63 4.03 -12.39
CA LEU A 125 4.63 5.00 -12.81
C LEU A 125 5.33 4.49 -14.07
N CYS A 126 5.19 5.23 -15.17
CA CYS A 126 5.69 4.85 -16.49
C CYS A 126 6.85 5.77 -16.89
N ILE A 127 8.07 5.45 -16.43
CA ILE A 127 9.29 6.22 -16.76
C ILE A 127 10.10 5.56 -17.87
N THR A 128 10.34 4.25 -17.76
CA THR A 128 11.28 3.56 -18.64
C THR A 128 10.77 3.49 -20.07
N GLU A 129 11.62 3.89 -21.01
CA GLU A 129 11.37 3.86 -22.45
C GLU A 129 12.32 2.84 -23.12
N PRO A 130 11.97 2.26 -24.29
CA PRO A 130 12.72 1.19 -24.93
C PRO A 130 13.97 1.63 -25.71
N PHE A 131 14.34 2.92 -25.67
CA PHE A 131 15.41 3.51 -26.48
C PHE A 131 16.53 4.12 -25.65
#